data_AF-A0A3S1T5B4-F1
#
_entry.id   AF-A0A3S1T5B4-F1
#
_cell.length_a   1.000
_cell.length_b   1.000
_cell.length_c   1.000
_cell.angle_alpha   90.00
_cell.angle_beta   90.00
_cell.angle_gamma   90.00
#
_symmetry.space_group_name_H-M   'P 1'
#
loop_
_entity.id
_entity.type
_entity.pdbx_description
1 polymer ?
#
loop_
_entity_poly.entity_id
_entity_poly.type
_entity_poly.pdbx_seq_one_letter_code
_entity_poly.pdbx_strand_id
1 'polypeptide(L)'
;MQNEPKQEALDDDLLATLQSKTFDYFLYEANEANGLVADRTRKGSPASIAAVGLALTSYPVGVARGFMTRKQACARTLTTMRFFRNSAQGTEPDATGYKGFYYHFLDMQTGRRVWQCELSTIDTALLIAGILTAGAYFREDSEEEKEIRILSEALYERVDWDWARNGGATVTHGWTPESGFIGYRWEGYDEALILYVLGLGSPTHALPRESYAAWLASYLWKKIYGQEFAYAGPLFIHQLSHIWLDFRGIRDAFMREHDSDYFENSSRATHVQREYAIRNPLEFDGYHGTSWGVTASDGPGWQTRRIGGIERRFYGYRARGAPFGPDDGTLSPWATAASLPFAPEIVLP
;
A
#
# COMPACT_ATOMS: atom_id res chain seq x y z
N MET A 1 -41.90 -4.86 -10.66
CA MET A 1 -40.67 -4.59 -11.42
C MET A 1 -40.25 -3.17 -11.11
N GLN A 2 -39.45 -3.01 -10.05
CA GLN A 2 -38.83 -1.72 -9.75
C GLN A 2 -37.67 -1.55 -10.73
N ASN A 3 -37.57 -0.37 -11.36
CA ASN A 3 -36.43 0.01 -12.19
C ASN A 3 -35.16 -0.12 -11.34
N GLU A 4 -34.38 -1.18 -11.54
CA GLU A 4 -33.00 -1.18 -11.11
C GLU A 4 -32.32 0.01 -11.80
N PRO A 5 -31.62 0.88 -11.04
CA PRO A 5 -30.87 1.96 -11.65
C PRO A 5 -29.93 1.34 -12.67
N LYS A 6 -29.99 1.84 -13.91
CA LYS A 6 -29.11 1.41 -14.99
C LYS A 6 -27.68 1.63 -14.49
N GLN A 7 -26.94 0.55 -14.23
CA GLN A 7 -25.53 0.62 -13.91
C GLN A 7 -24.84 1.28 -15.11
N GLU A 8 -24.49 2.56 -14.98
CA GLU A 8 -23.69 3.26 -15.96
C GLU A 8 -22.25 2.77 -15.78
N ALA A 9 -21.66 2.25 -16.86
CA ALA A 9 -20.27 1.87 -16.88
C ALA A 9 -19.40 3.09 -16.55
N LEU A 10 -18.25 2.85 -15.93
CA LEU A 10 -17.34 3.91 -15.54
C LEU A 10 -16.75 4.57 -16.79
N ASP A 11 -17.21 5.79 -17.11
CA ASP A 11 -16.70 6.59 -18.22
C ASP A 11 -15.55 7.52 -17.77
N ASP A 12 -14.94 8.21 -18.73
CA ASP A 12 -13.79 9.08 -18.46
C ASP A 12 -14.11 10.23 -17.50
N ASP A 13 -15.33 10.78 -17.56
CA ASP A 13 -15.76 11.90 -16.71
C ASP A 13 -15.99 11.43 -15.26
N LEU A 14 -16.61 10.26 -15.08
CA LEU A 14 -16.79 9.64 -13.78
C LEU A 14 -15.45 9.21 -13.18
N LEU A 15 -14.52 8.67 -13.99
CA LEU A 15 -13.17 8.33 -13.55
C LEU A 15 -12.40 9.58 -13.11
N ALA A 16 -12.47 10.67 -13.88
CA ALA A 16 -11.84 11.95 -13.52
C ALA A 16 -12.44 12.51 -12.22
N THR A 17 -13.76 12.40 -12.04
CA THR A 17 -14.45 12.80 -10.80
C THR A 17 -14.00 11.95 -9.62
N LEU A 18 -13.90 10.63 -9.80
CA LEU A 18 -13.42 9.70 -8.77
C LEU A 18 -11.97 10.06 -8.38
N GLN A 19 -11.09 10.25 -9.36
CA GLN A 19 -9.71 10.66 -9.13
C GLN A 19 -9.62 11.97 -8.35
N SER A 20 -10.38 13.00 -8.73
CA SER A 20 -10.39 14.29 -8.03
C SER A 20 -10.89 14.15 -6.59
N LYS A 21 -12.00 13.43 -6.37
CA LYS A 21 -12.57 13.25 -5.03
C LYS A 21 -11.70 12.37 -4.12
N THR A 22 -11.00 11.40 -4.69
CA THR A 22 -10.03 10.60 -3.93
C THR A 22 -8.79 11.44 -3.60
N PHE A 23 -8.35 12.30 -4.53
CA PHE A 23 -7.22 13.21 -4.30
C PHE A 23 -7.47 14.20 -3.16
N ASP A 24 -8.71 14.67 -2.99
CA ASP A 24 -9.13 15.54 -1.89
C ASP A 24 -8.77 14.99 -0.51
N TYR A 25 -8.72 13.67 -0.33
CA TYR A 25 -8.24 13.04 0.91
C TYR A 25 -6.85 13.55 1.30
N PHE A 26 -5.91 13.59 0.35
CA PHE A 26 -4.53 14.02 0.58
C PHE A 26 -4.38 15.55 0.74
N LEU A 27 -5.46 16.30 0.51
CA LEU A 27 -5.53 17.73 0.78
C LEU A 27 -6.15 18.01 2.15
N TYR A 28 -7.30 17.41 2.45
CA TYR A 28 -8.11 17.72 3.63
C TYR A 28 -7.68 16.97 4.88
N GLU A 29 -7.14 15.75 4.74
CA GLU A 29 -6.70 14.93 5.87
C GLU A 29 -5.19 15.12 6.17
N ALA A 30 -4.56 16.12 5.56
CA ALA A 30 -3.17 16.47 5.76
C ALA A 30 -3.01 17.61 6.77
N ASN A 31 -2.03 17.50 7.67
CA ASN A 31 -1.58 18.61 8.50
C ASN A 31 -0.58 19.46 7.70
N GLU A 32 -0.99 20.66 7.30
CA GLU A 32 -0.16 21.55 6.48
C GLU A 32 1.12 22.03 7.16
N ALA A 33 1.23 21.93 8.49
CA ALA A 33 2.41 22.38 9.23
C ALA A 33 3.56 21.36 9.21
N ASN A 34 3.26 20.06 9.09
CA ASN A 34 4.27 19.00 9.13
C ASN A 34 4.16 17.97 7.99
N GLY A 35 3.11 18.05 7.16
CA GLY A 35 2.88 17.17 6.02
C GLY A 35 2.36 15.78 6.38
N LEU A 36 2.08 15.50 7.65
CA LEU A 36 1.49 14.22 8.08
C LEU A 36 0.06 14.09 7.57
N VAL A 37 -0.32 12.87 7.18
CA VAL A 37 -1.64 12.55 6.64
C VAL A 37 -2.32 11.55 7.56
N ALA A 38 -3.57 11.83 7.93
CA ALA A 38 -4.34 10.93 8.79
C ALA A 38 -4.45 9.53 8.15
N ASP A 39 -4.53 8.51 8.99
CA ASP A 39 -4.74 7.12 8.57
C ASP A 39 -6.11 6.92 7.91
N ARG A 40 -7.11 7.64 8.40
CA ARG A 40 -8.49 7.60 7.91
C ARG A 40 -9.23 8.87 8.26
N THR A 41 -10.35 9.12 7.58
CA THR A 41 -11.22 10.31 7.76
C THR A 41 -11.98 10.35 9.11
N ARG A 42 -11.80 9.34 9.97
CA ARG A 42 -12.39 9.37 11.31
C ARG A 42 -11.70 10.46 12.13
N LYS A 43 -12.49 11.37 12.71
CA LYS A 43 -11.98 12.43 13.59
C LYS A 43 -11.10 11.85 14.70
N GLY A 44 -9.91 12.44 14.86
CA GLY A 44 -8.92 12.04 15.86
C GLY A 44 -8.07 10.83 15.47
N SER A 45 -8.11 10.40 14.20
CA SER A 45 -7.17 9.40 13.69
C SER A 45 -5.72 9.93 13.75
N PRO A 46 -4.76 9.07 14.08
CA PRO A 46 -3.34 9.42 13.97
C PRO A 46 -2.92 9.50 12.50
N ALA A 47 -1.71 9.99 12.27
CA ALA A 47 -1.08 9.90 10.96
C ALA A 47 -0.66 8.46 10.65
N SER A 48 -0.76 8.05 9.39
CA SER A 48 -0.11 6.82 8.88
C SER A 48 1.02 7.21 7.94
N ILE A 49 2.23 6.67 8.16
CA ILE A 49 3.36 6.97 7.28
C ILE A 49 3.19 6.38 5.87
N ALA A 50 2.43 5.29 5.73
CA ALA A 50 2.05 4.76 4.43
C ALA A 50 1.14 5.74 3.68
N ALA A 51 0.16 6.34 4.37
CA ALA A 51 -0.72 7.36 3.79
C ALA A 51 0.08 8.60 3.34
N VAL A 52 1.11 8.99 4.09
CA VAL A 52 2.04 10.06 3.68
C VAL A 52 2.80 9.69 2.40
N GLY A 53 3.31 8.45 2.28
CA GLY A 53 3.96 7.98 1.06
C GLY A 53 3.03 8.04 -0.17
N LEU A 54 1.79 7.61 0.00
CA LEU A 54 0.77 7.71 -1.05
C LEU A 54 0.41 9.16 -1.39
N ALA A 55 0.42 10.07 -0.41
CA ALA A 55 0.20 11.49 -0.65
C ALA A 55 1.32 12.12 -1.50
N LEU A 56 2.57 11.86 -1.14
CA LEU A 56 3.75 12.32 -1.90
C LEU A 56 3.77 11.78 -3.32
N THR A 57 3.31 10.54 -3.52
CA THR A 57 3.11 9.92 -4.83
C THR A 57 1.99 10.60 -5.62
N SER A 58 0.90 10.99 -4.94
CA SER A 58 -0.28 11.56 -5.55
C SER A 58 -0.12 13.04 -5.92
N TYR A 59 0.77 13.79 -5.27
CA TYR A 59 0.98 15.21 -5.59
C TYR A 59 1.41 15.47 -7.05
N PRO A 60 2.39 14.75 -7.63
CA PRO A 60 2.66 14.78 -9.06
C PRO A 60 1.42 14.53 -9.94
N VAL A 61 0.59 13.54 -9.57
CA VAL A 61 -0.65 13.23 -10.29
C VAL A 61 -1.63 14.41 -10.21
N GLY A 62 -1.80 15.00 -9.03
CA GLY A 62 -2.64 16.18 -8.84
C GLY A 62 -2.18 17.39 -9.66
N VAL A 63 -0.86 17.57 -9.85
CA VAL A 63 -0.32 18.59 -10.75
C VAL A 63 -0.64 18.28 -12.21
N ALA A 64 -0.37 17.03 -12.65
CA ALA A 64 -0.61 16.61 -14.03
C ALA A 64 -2.10 16.65 -14.42
N ARG A 65 -3.00 16.43 -13.46
CA ARG A 65 -4.46 16.49 -13.64
C ARG A 65 -5.07 17.85 -13.36
N GLY A 66 -4.29 18.84 -12.92
CA GLY A 66 -4.78 20.19 -12.63
C GLY A 66 -5.59 20.32 -11.33
N PHE A 67 -5.53 19.33 -10.44
CA PHE A 67 -6.19 19.38 -9.11
C PHE A 67 -5.45 20.29 -8.13
N MET A 68 -4.15 20.48 -8.33
CA MET A 68 -3.28 21.30 -7.48
C MET A 68 -2.18 21.96 -8.33
N THR A 69 -1.80 23.19 -8.00
CA THR A 69 -0.68 23.84 -8.71
C THR A 69 0.66 23.19 -8.35
N ARG A 70 1.63 23.23 -9.27
CA ARG A 70 3.00 22.73 -9.01
C ARG A 70 3.63 23.38 -7.78
N LYS A 71 3.41 24.69 -7.58
CA LYS A 71 3.91 25.43 -6.42
C LYS A 71 3.34 24.91 -5.09
N GLN A 72 2.04 24.64 -5.04
CA GLN A 72 1.40 24.04 -3.85
C GLN A 72 1.93 22.63 -3.60
N ALA A 73 2.11 21.84 -4.66
CA ALA A 73 2.67 20.49 -4.59
C ALA A 73 4.11 20.49 -4.01
N CYS A 74 4.96 21.38 -4.52
CA CYS A 74 6.33 21.56 -4.08
C CYS A 74 6.38 21.98 -2.59
N ALA A 75 5.54 22.92 -2.19
CA ALA A 75 5.46 23.38 -0.80
C ALA A 75 5.07 22.25 0.16
N ARG A 76 4.00 21.48 -0.15
CA ARG A 76 3.57 20.33 0.66
C ARG A 76 4.65 19.25 0.75
N THR A 77 5.30 18.96 -0.37
CA THR A 77 6.40 17.99 -0.46
C THR A 77 7.57 18.39 0.44
N LEU A 78 8.03 19.65 0.35
CA LEU A 78 9.11 20.16 1.18
C LEU A 78 8.77 20.15 2.67
N THR A 79 7.58 20.60 3.05
CA THR A 79 7.14 20.55 4.46
C THR A 79 7.24 19.14 5.02
N THR A 80 6.73 18.16 4.27
CA THR A 80 6.74 16.74 4.65
C THR A 80 8.18 16.21 4.77
N MET A 81 9.00 16.39 3.75
CA MET A 81 10.37 15.87 3.74
C MET A 81 11.25 16.54 4.81
N ARG A 82 11.09 17.85 5.04
CA ARG A 82 11.79 18.57 6.12
C ARG A 82 11.38 18.05 7.49
N PHE A 83 10.09 17.74 7.71
CA PHE A 83 9.63 17.10 8.94
C PHE A 83 10.35 15.76 9.17
N PHE A 84 10.30 14.82 8.22
CA PHE A 84 10.95 13.50 8.39
C PHE A 84 12.47 13.59 8.46
N ARG A 85 13.09 14.55 7.77
CA ARG A 85 14.53 14.78 7.84
C ARG A 85 14.95 15.22 9.23
N ASN A 86 14.18 16.09 9.87
CA ASN A 86 14.51 16.70 11.16
C ASN A 86 13.85 16.01 12.37
N SER A 87 13.01 15.00 12.13
CA SER A 87 12.29 14.29 13.19
C SER A 87 13.22 13.54 14.13
N ALA A 88 12.78 13.32 15.37
CA ALA A 88 13.54 12.53 16.35
C ALA A 88 13.78 11.09 15.84
N GLN A 89 15.03 10.65 15.91
CA GLN A 89 15.47 9.30 15.56
C GLN A 89 16.19 8.68 16.76
N GLY A 90 15.67 7.59 17.32
CA GLY A 90 16.25 6.98 18.51
C GLY A 90 15.40 5.86 19.11
N THR A 91 15.91 5.25 20.17
CA THR A 91 15.23 4.18 20.91
C THR A 91 14.23 4.70 21.94
N GLU A 92 14.02 6.01 22.02
CA GLU A 92 13.05 6.60 22.94
C GLU A 92 11.63 6.11 22.59
N PRO A 93 10.77 5.81 23.60
CA PRO A 93 9.45 5.22 23.36
C PRO A 93 8.54 6.04 22.46
N ASP A 94 8.73 7.35 22.34
CA ASP A 94 7.90 8.28 21.55
C ASP A 94 8.66 8.97 20.40
N ALA A 95 9.86 8.51 20.05
CA ALA A 95 10.59 9.01 18.87
C ALA A 95 9.77 8.83 17.59
N THR A 96 10.02 9.65 16.57
CA THR A 96 9.32 9.54 15.26
C THR A 96 9.79 8.32 14.47
N GLY A 97 11.03 7.89 14.68
CA GLY A 97 11.56 6.68 14.09
C GLY A 97 12.90 6.26 14.69
N TYR A 98 13.51 5.26 14.09
CA TYR A 98 14.80 4.73 14.50
C TYR A 98 15.47 4.08 13.30
N LYS A 99 16.79 4.23 13.16
CA LYS A 99 17.58 3.62 12.07
C LYS A 99 17.08 3.99 10.66
N GLY A 100 16.49 5.17 10.52
CA GLY A 100 15.90 5.63 9.27
C GLY A 100 14.52 5.05 8.95
N PHE A 101 14.06 4.06 9.71
CA PHE A 101 12.67 3.63 9.67
C PHE A 101 11.80 4.54 10.53
N TYR A 102 10.49 4.45 10.32
CA TYR A 102 9.48 5.27 11.00
C TYR A 102 8.38 4.40 11.59
N TYR A 103 7.78 4.87 12.68
CA TYR A 103 6.66 4.16 13.30
C TYR A 103 5.41 4.25 12.45
N HIS A 104 4.65 3.15 12.40
CA HIS A 104 3.42 3.01 11.61
C HIS A 104 2.50 4.22 11.80
N PHE A 105 2.23 4.55 13.06
CA PHE A 105 1.35 5.64 13.45
C PHE A 105 2.08 6.72 14.25
N LEU A 106 1.84 7.97 13.84
CA LEU A 106 2.35 9.16 14.52
C LEU A 106 1.20 10.05 14.97
N ASP A 107 1.38 10.76 16.07
CA ASP A 107 0.46 11.82 16.48
C ASP A 107 0.45 12.92 15.40
N MET A 108 -0.75 13.31 14.96
CA MET A 108 -0.93 14.23 13.83
C MET A 108 -0.27 15.60 14.03
N GLN A 109 -0.11 16.04 15.28
CA GLN A 109 0.41 17.37 15.59
C GLN A 109 1.90 17.34 15.89
N THR A 110 2.31 16.42 16.75
CA THR A 110 3.67 16.36 17.28
C THR A 110 4.59 15.47 16.47
N GLY A 111 4.05 14.54 15.68
CA GLY A 111 4.84 13.57 14.91
C GLY A 111 5.54 12.53 15.77
N ARG A 112 5.12 12.36 17.03
CA ARG A 112 5.62 11.35 17.96
C ARG A 112 4.87 10.03 17.78
N ARG A 113 5.53 8.90 18.02
CA ARG A 113 4.89 7.58 17.97
C ARG A 113 3.67 7.52 18.89
N VAL A 114 2.59 6.91 18.41
CA VAL A 114 1.37 6.66 19.19
C VAL A 114 1.01 5.18 19.24
N TRP A 115 0.11 4.83 20.17
CA TRP A 115 -0.44 3.47 20.34
C TRP A 115 0.57 2.36 20.54
N GLN A 116 1.80 2.70 20.95
CA GLN A 116 2.92 1.76 21.06
C GLN A 116 3.12 0.93 19.77
N CYS A 117 2.75 1.49 18.61
CA CYS A 117 2.86 0.80 17.33
C CYS A 117 4.31 0.45 17.00
N GLU A 118 4.49 -0.48 16.08
CA GLU A 118 5.80 -0.88 15.59
C GLU A 118 6.42 0.19 14.68
N LEU A 119 7.75 0.21 14.70
CA LEU A 119 8.56 0.72 13.61
C LEU A 119 8.30 -0.19 12.41
N SER A 120 7.52 0.29 11.43
CA SER A 120 6.99 -0.55 10.35
C SER A 120 7.92 -0.53 9.16
N THR A 121 8.45 -1.70 8.79
CA THR A 121 9.39 -1.81 7.66
C THR A 121 8.69 -1.61 6.32
N ILE A 122 7.48 -2.14 6.16
CA ILE A 122 6.70 -1.97 4.94
C ILE A 122 6.19 -0.54 4.80
N ASP A 123 5.65 0.08 5.85
CA ASP A 123 5.11 1.44 5.73
C ASP A 123 6.23 2.47 5.53
N THR A 124 7.42 2.20 6.09
CA THR A 124 8.64 2.97 5.74
C THR A 124 8.96 2.80 4.26
N ALA A 125 8.91 1.59 3.70
CA ALA A 125 9.15 1.38 2.27
C ALA A 125 8.15 2.15 1.39
N LEU A 126 6.87 2.17 1.76
CA LEU A 126 5.83 2.93 1.05
C LEU A 126 6.07 4.46 1.16
N LEU A 127 6.46 4.94 2.35
CA LEU A 127 6.87 6.33 2.55
C LEU A 127 8.04 6.72 1.65
N ILE A 128 9.11 5.91 1.64
CA ILE A 128 10.31 6.14 0.84
C ILE A 128 9.99 6.08 -0.66
N ALA A 129 9.14 5.15 -1.11
CA ALA A 129 8.72 5.08 -2.50
C ALA A 129 8.01 6.38 -2.95
N GLY A 130 7.15 6.94 -2.10
CA GLY A 130 6.53 8.25 -2.34
C GLY A 130 7.52 9.41 -2.35
N ILE A 131 8.48 9.41 -1.42
CA ILE A 131 9.56 10.40 -1.37
C ILE A 131 10.39 10.38 -2.67
N LEU A 132 10.81 9.19 -3.11
CA LEU A 132 11.59 9.01 -4.34
C LEU A 132 10.79 9.41 -5.58
N THR A 133 9.48 9.13 -5.60
CA THR A 133 8.59 9.57 -6.68
C THR A 133 8.56 11.09 -6.80
N ALA A 134 8.41 11.79 -5.66
CA ALA A 134 8.45 13.25 -5.65
C ALA A 134 9.83 13.78 -6.08
N GLY A 135 10.92 13.18 -5.59
CA GLY A 135 12.29 13.50 -6.00
C GLY A 135 12.54 13.32 -7.51
N ALA A 136 11.94 12.30 -8.12
CA ALA A 136 12.03 12.05 -9.55
C ALA A 136 11.19 13.03 -10.39
N TYR A 137 10.08 13.55 -9.85
CA TYR A 137 9.16 14.45 -10.55
C TYR A 137 9.58 15.94 -10.48
N PHE A 138 10.07 16.40 -9.33
CA PHE A 138 10.46 17.80 -9.11
C PHE A 138 11.89 18.06 -9.57
N ARG A 139 12.05 18.37 -10.87
CA ARG A 139 13.35 18.53 -11.56
C ARG A 139 13.57 19.89 -12.22
N GLU A 140 12.71 20.88 -11.97
CA GLU A 140 12.93 22.26 -12.46
C GLU A 140 14.16 22.89 -11.78
N ASP A 141 14.71 23.92 -12.45
CA ASP A 141 15.84 24.70 -11.96
C ASP A 141 15.37 25.77 -10.96
N SER A 142 15.01 25.30 -9.76
CA SER A 142 14.65 26.12 -8.62
C SER A 142 15.30 25.58 -7.34
N GLU A 143 15.52 26.45 -6.37
CA GLU A 143 16.10 26.04 -5.09
C GLU A 143 15.17 25.08 -4.33
N GLU A 144 13.85 25.29 -4.41
CA GLU A 144 12.86 24.41 -3.77
C GLU A 144 12.89 22.99 -4.34
N GLU A 145 12.90 22.83 -5.67
CA GLU A 145 12.90 21.49 -6.28
C GLU A 145 14.27 20.83 -6.15
N LYS A 146 15.35 21.61 -6.16
CA LYS A 146 16.69 21.12 -5.81
C LYS A 146 16.75 20.55 -4.40
N GLU A 147 16.13 21.23 -3.43
CA GLU A 147 16.04 20.74 -2.07
C GLU A 147 15.20 19.46 -1.97
N ILE A 148 14.08 19.33 -2.71
CA ILE A 148 13.30 18.09 -2.77
C ILE A 148 14.19 16.92 -3.20
N ARG A 149 15.00 17.09 -4.25
CA ARG A 149 15.91 16.02 -4.73
C ARG A 149 16.93 15.61 -3.67
N ILE A 150 17.56 16.60 -3.03
CA ILE A 150 18.55 16.37 -1.96
C ILE A 150 17.90 15.65 -0.76
N LEU A 151 16.73 16.11 -0.31
CA LEU A 151 16.03 15.48 0.82
C LEU A 151 15.56 14.07 0.47
N SER A 152 15.11 13.85 -0.76
CA SER A 152 14.68 12.54 -1.24
C SER A 152 15.80 11.50 -1.15
N GLU A 153 16.97 11.83 -1.71
CA GLU A 153 18.16 10.97 -1.61
C GLU A 153 18.57 10.77 -0.15
N ALA A 154 18.67 11.85 0.63
CA ALA A 154 19.14 11.80 2.00
C ALA A 154 18.18 11.07 2.97
N LEU A 155 16.89 10.95 2.64
CA LEU A 155 15.92 10.15 3.40
C LEU A 155 15.99 8.68 3.01
N TYR A 156 16.16 8.36 1.73
CA TYR A 156 16.34 6.99 1.28
C TYR A 156 17.64 6.37 1.81
N GLU A 157 18.75 7.10 1.71
CA GLU A 157 20.08 6.68 2.19
C GLU A 157 20.15 6.48 3.71
N ARG A 158 19.21 7.07 4.46
CA ARG A 158 19.16 6.93 5.92
C ARG A 158 18.65 5.55 6.36
N VAL A 159 17.86 4.87 5.54
CA VAL A 159 17.18 3.63 5.94
C VAL A 159 18.17 2.48 6.02
N ASP A 160 18.34 1.93 7.23
CA ASP A 160 19.28 0.85 7.52
C ASP A 160 18.65 -0.54 7.23
N TRP A 161 18.47 -0.87 5.95
CA TRP A 161 17.77 -2.12 5.55
C TRP A 161 18.44 -3.38 6.09
N ASP A 162 19.77 -3.38 6.17
CA ASP A 162 20.54 -4.48 6.75
C ASP A 162 20.19 -4.72 8.23
N TRP A 163 20.08 -3.64 9.01
CA TRP A 163 19.65 -3.71 10.41
C TRP A 163 18.27 -4.34 10.55
N ALA A 164 17.33 -4.04 9.64
CA ALA A 164 15.96 -4.58 9.68
C ALA A 164 15.87 -6.10 9.44
N ARG A 165 16.95 -6.77 9.05
CA ARG A 165 17.02 -8.23 9.02
C ARG A 165 17.17 -8.86 10.40
N ASN A 166 17.61 -8.11 11.41
CA ASN A 166 17.94 -8.66 12.73
C ASN A 166 18.86 -9.91 12.63
N GLY A 167 19.87 -9.85 11.75
CA GLY A 167 20.81 -10.94 11.51
C GLY A 167 20.30 -12.16 10.75
N GLY A 168 18.99 -12.26 10.44
CA GLY A 168 18.43 -13.35 9.64
C GLY A 168 18.42 -13.07 8.13
N ALA A 169 17.88 -13.99 7.32
CA ALA A 169 17.90 -13.83 5.86
C ALA A 169 16.84 -12.82 5.36
N THR A 170 15.60 -12.91 5.83
CA THR A 170 14.49 -12.02 5.40
C THR A 170 14.40 -10.75 6.24
N VAL A 171 13.62 -9.76 5.83
CA VAL A 171 13.38 -8.56 6.65
C VAL A 171 12.29 -8.85 7.70
N THR A 172 12.45 -8.35 8.93
CA THR A 172 11.41 -8.46 9.96
C THR A 172 10.27 -7.50 9.66
N HIS A 173 9.03 -7.79 10.09
CA HIS A 173 7.92 -6.86 9.88
C HIS A 173 8.15 -5.51 10.58
N GLY A 174 8.81 -5.51 11.75
CA GLY A 174 9.04 -4.28 12.50
C GLY A 174 9.81 -4.46 13.80
N TRP A 175 9.90 -3.37 14.57
CA TRP A 175 10.64 -3.28 15.82
C TRP A 175 9.92 -2.36 16.80
N THR A 176 10.07 -2.59 18.11
CA THR A 176 9.60 -1.68 19.15
C THR A 176 10.71 -1.43 20.20
N PRO A 177 10.75 -0.24 20.82
CA PRO A 177 11.60 0.05 21.97
C PRO A 177 11.42 -0.92 23.12
N GLU A 178 10.20 -1.39 23.32
CA GLU A 178 9.82 -2.19 24.48
C GLU A 178 10.29 -3.64 24.36
N SER A 179 10.29 -4.22 23.15
CA SER A 179 10.55 -5.65 22.95
C SER A 179 11.59 -5.98 21.88
N GLY A 180 12.13 -4.99 21.19
CA GLY A 180 13.01 -5.21 20.05
C GLY A 180 12.24 -5.63 18.79
N PHE A 181 12.86 -6.44 17.94
CA PHE A 181 12.26 -6.90 16.69
C PHE A 181 11.05 -7.81 16.94
N ILE A 182 9.98 -7.59 16.18
CA ILE A 182 8.82 -8.49 16.23
C ILE A 182 9.16 -9.82 15.54
N GLY A 183 8.54 -10.91 16.01
CA GLY A 183 8.88 -12.26 15.55
C GLY A 183 8.48 -12.58 14.11
N TYR A 184 7.60 -11.78 13.50
CA TYR A 184 7.15 -11.95 12.12
C TYR A 184 8.16 -11.41 11.11
N ARG A 185 8.31 -12.11 9.99
CA ARG A 185 9.25 -11.80 8.91
C ARG A 185 8.53 -11.90 7.58
N TRP A 186 8.97 -11.10 6.62
CA TRP A 186 8.40 -11.09 5.28
C TRP A 186 8.72 -12.40 4.57
N GLU A 187 7.68 -13.07 4.11
CA GLU A 187 7.67 -14.39 3.47
C GLU A 187 6.69 -14.30 2.30
N GLY A 188 7.23 -14.11 1.09
CA GLY A 188 6.41 -13.86 -0.09
C GLY A 188 5.62 -15.10 -0.55
N TYR A 189 4.71 -14.98 -1.50
CA TYR A 189 4.33 -13.76 -2.19
C TYR A 189 3.44 -12.89 -1.28
N ASP A 190 3.92 -11.69 -0.96
CA ASP A 190 3.32 -10.71 -0.05
C ASP A 190 3.53 -9.30 -0.62
N GLU A 191 3.07 -8.27 0.09
CA GLU A 191 3.18 -6.87 -0.36
C GLU A 191 4.62 -6.31 -0.35
N ALA A 192 5.60 -7.05 0.17
CA ALA A 192 6.96 -6.55 0.43
C ALA A 192 7.84 -6.46 -0.82
N LEU A 193 7.32 -6.66 -2.04
CA LEU A 193 8.10 -6.56 -3.26
C LEU A 193 8.81 -5.20 -3.38
N ILE A 194 8.11 -4.08 -3.16
CA ILE A 194 8.72 -2.74 -3.14
C ILE A 194 9.77 -2.58 -2.03
N LEU A 195 9.54 -3.19 -0.86
CA LEU A 195 10.49 -3.17 0.26
C LEU A 195 11.81 -3.84 -0.15
N TYR A 196 11.75 -5.02 -0.78
CA TYR A 196 12.97 -5.71 -1.22
C TYR A 196 13.66 -4.97 -2.37
N VAL A 197 12.92 -4.38 -3.31
CA VAL A 197 13.54 -3.56 -4.39
C VAL A 197 14.29 -2.38 -3.80
N LEU A 198 13.68 -1.63 -2.88
CA LEU A 198 14.33 -0.49 -2.22
C LEU A 198 15.50 -0.93 -1.33
N GLY A 199 15.34 -2.03 -0.59
CA GLY A 199 16.39 -2.52 0.29
C GLY A 199 17.61 -3.04 -0.45
N LEU A 200 17.43 -3.75 -1.57
CA LEU A 200 18.53 -4.21 -2.42
C LEU A 200 19.19 -3.05 -3.19
N GLY A 201 18.41 -2.02 -3.55
CA GLY A 201 18.90 -0.85 -4.28
C GLY A 201 19.60 0.21 -3.42
N SER A 202 19.57 0.07 -2.09
CA SER A 202 20.10 1.11 -1.19
C SER A 202 21.62 1.27 -1.37
N PRO A 203 22.13 2.50 -1.54
CA PRO A 203 23.56 2.73 -1.76
C PRO A 203 24.38 2.74 -0.45
N THR A 204 23.73 2.74 0.72
CA THR A 204 24.38 2.89 2.03
C THR A 204 24.24 1.64 2.90
N HIS A 205 23.01 1.12 3.03
CA HIS A 205 22.66 0.05 3.96
C HIS A 205 21.86 -1.05 3.25
N ALA A 206 22.41 -1.58 2.17
CA ALA A 206 21.73 -2.54 1.31
C ALA A 206 21.42 -3.87 2.01
N LEU A 207 20.30 -4.49 1.62
CA LEU A 207 20.07 -5.90 1.86
C LEU A 207 21.07 -6.74 1.05
N PRO A 208 21.62 -7.82 1.61
CA PRO A 208 22.43 -8.74 0.85
C PRO A 208 21.55 -9.59 -0.08
N ARG A 209 22.11 -10.04 -1.20
CA ARG A 209 21.38 -10.70 -2.30
C ARG A 209 20.57 -11.93 -1.85
N GLU A 210 21.09 -12.68 -0.88
CA GLU A 210 20.43 -13.86 -0.30
C GLU A 210 19.08 -13.53 0.37
N SER A 211 18.88 -12.28 0.80
CA SER A 211 17.62 -11.85 1.42
C SER A 211 16.46 -11.96 0.43
N TYR A 212 16.70 -11.60 -0.83
CA TYR A 212 15.71 -11.72 -1.89
C TYR A 212 15.39 -13.18 -2.20
N ALA A 213 16.42 -14.02 -2.32
CA ALA A 213 16.22 -15.45 -2.56
C ALA A 213 15.45 -16.13 -1.41
N ALA A 214 15.74 -15.75 -0.15
CA ALA A 214 15.04 -16.26 1.01
C ALA A 214 13.56 -15.84 1.03
N TRP A 215 13.25 -14.60 0.62
CA TRP A 215 11.88 -14.12 0.52
C TRP A 215 11.08 -14.81 -0.60
N LEU A 216 11.71 -15.06 -1.75
CA LEU A 216 11.09 -15.79 -2.85
C LEU A 216 10.78 -17.25 -2.49
N ALA A 217 11.51 -17.85 -1.54
CA ALA A 217 11.40 -19.27 -1.21
C ALA A 217 10.03 -19.71 -0.68
N SER A 218 9.23 -18.79 -0.16
CA SER A 218 7.87 -19.07 0.35
C SER A 218 6.77 -18.86 -0.69
N TYR A 219 7.09 -18.41 -1.90
CA TYR A 219 6.11 -18.17 -2.95
C TYR A 219 5.32 -19.44 -3.27
N LEU A 220 4.02 -19.28 -3.47
CA LEU A 220 3.13 -20.37 -3.82
C LEU A 220 2.52 -20.13 -5.20
N TRP A 221 2.98 -20.89 -6.20
CA TRP A 221 2.31 -20.95 -7.51
C TRP A 221 1.05 -21.83 -7.41
N LYS A 222 -0.11 -21.28 -7.76
CA LYS A 222 -1.38 -22.00 -7.67
C LYS A 222 -2.17 -21.91 -8.96
N LYS A 223 -2.94 -22.97 -9.23
CA LYS A 223 -4.00 -23.00 -10.23
C LYS A 223 -5.36 -22.81 -9.57
N ILE A 224 -6.01 -21.68 -9.81
CA ILE A 224 -7.31 -21.32 -9.22
C ILE A 224 -8.23 -20.84 -10.34
N TYR A 225 -9.41 -21.46 -10.47
CA TYR A 225 -10.41 -21.14 -11.49
C TYR A 225 -9.85 -21.04 -12.93
N GLY A 226 -8.87 -21.89 -13.26
CA GLY A 226 -8.23 -21.91 -14.57
C GLY A 226 -7.05 -20.95 -14.74
N GLN A 227 -6.80 -20.06 -13.77
CA GLN A 227 -5.67 -19.14 -13.75
C GLN A 227 -4.51 -19.71 -12.95
N GLU A 228 -3.29 -19.53 -13.44
CA GLU A 228 -2.05 -19.97 -12.79
C GLU A 228 -1.19 -18.77 -12.42
N PHE A 229 -0.91 -18.56 -11.14
CA PHE A 229 -0.26 -17.35 -10.65
C PHE A 229 0.37 -17.56 -9.25
N ALA A 230 1.32 -16.70 -8.88
CA ALA A 230 1.86 -16.58 -7.53
C ALA A 230 0.77 -16.00 -6.62
N TYR A 231 0.26 -16.81 -5.71
CA TYR A 231 -0.97 -16.54 -4.99
C TYR A 231 -0.75 -15.76 -3.69
N ALA A 232 -1.53 -14.69 -3.53
CA ALA A 232 -1.84 -14.09 -2.24
C ALA A 232 -3.36 -13.85 -2.13
N GLY A 233 -3.91 -13.95 -0.91
CA GLY A 233 -5.35 -13.84 -0.70
C GLY A 233 -5.88 -12.40 -0.83
N PRO A 234 -5.37 -11.45 -0.03
CA PRO A 234 -5.74 -10.03 -0.15
C PRO A 234 -5.29 -9.43 -1.48
N LEU A 235 -6.22 -8.81 -2.20
CA LEU A 235 -5.92 -8.30 -3.55
C LEU A 235 -4.87 -7.17 -3.57
N PHE A 236 -4.73 -6.39 -2.49
CA PHE A 236 -3.74 -5.30 -2.44
C PHE A 236 -2.30 -5.75 -2.62
N ILE A 237 -1.98 -6.99 -2.24
CA ILE A 237 -0.63 -7.57 -2.38
C ILE A 237 -0.21 -7.59 -3.86
N HIS A 238 -1.17 -7.85 -4.75
CA HIS A 238 -0.95 -7.84 -6.20
C HIS A 238 -0.89 -6.42 -6.80
N GLN A 239 -1.25 -5.38 -6.05
CA GLN A 239 -1.49 -4.05 -6.61
C GLN A 239 -0.46 -3.03 -6.11
N LEU A 240 -0.14 -3.06 -4.82
CA LEU A 240 0.48 -1.93 -4.14
C LEU A 240 1.85 -1.57 -4.71
N SER A 241 2.70 -2.56 -4.95
CA SER A 241 4.04 -2.32 -5.52
C SER A 241 4.00 -1.78 -6.96
N HIS A 242 2.92 -2.01 -7.70
CA HIS A 242 2.75 -1.48 -9.07
C HIS A 242 2.48 0.03 -9.12
N ILE A 243 2.20 0.66 -7.98
CA ILE A 243 2.08 2.12 -7.90
C ILE A 243 3.39 2.81 -8.32
N TRP A 244 4.53 2.20 -7.98
CA TRP A 244 5.85 2.79 -8.17
C TRP A 244 6.71 2.07 -9.22
N LEU A 245 6.43 0.79 -9.49
CA LEU A 245 7.23 -0.03 -10.37
C LEU A 245 6.36 -0.65 -11.47
N ASP A 246 6.68 -0.35 -12.72
CA ASP A 246 6.09 -1.03 -13.86
C ASP A 246 6.76 -2.40 -14.05
N PHE A 247 6.10 -3.45 -13.60
CA PHE A 247 6.65 -4.81 -13.66
C PHE A 247 6.39 -5.56 -14.98
N ARG A 248 5.86 -4.90 -16.03
CA ARG A 248 5.68 -5.54 -17.33
C ARG A 248 7.02 -6.00 -17.90
N GLY A 249 7.13 -7.29 -18.20
CA GLY A 249 8.37 -7.90 -18.67
C GLY A 249 9.48 -8.04 -17.60
N ILE A 250 9.28 -7.58 -16.36
CA ILE A 250 10.24 -7.79 -15.27
C ILE A 250 9.98 -9.15 -14.65
N ARG A 251 10.98 -10.03 -14.76
CA ARG A 251 10.92 -11.41 -14.25
C ARG A 251 12.15 -11.70 -13.40
N ASP A 252 11.91 -12.12 -12.16
CA ASP A 252 12.94 -12.62 -11.26
C ASP A 252 13.22 -14.12 -11.53
N ALA A 253 13.82 -14.85 -10.59
CA ALA A 253 14.05 -16.28 -10.78
C ALA A 253 12.73 -17.07 -10.80
N PHE A 254 11.87 -16.84 -9.81
CA PHE A 254 10.61 -17.55 -9.63
C PHE A 254 9.66 -17.33 -10.81
N MET A 255 9.46 -16.08 -11.23
CA MET A 255 8.55 -15.75 -12.32
C MET A 255 9.02 -16.27 -13.68
N ARG A 256 10.33 -16.41 -13.90
CA ARG A 256 10.87 -17.05 -15.11
C ARG A 256 10.57 -18.54 -15.19
N GLU A 257 10.57 -19.25 -14.06
CA GLU A 257 10.21 -20.68 -14.01
C GLU A 257 8.76 -20.93 -14.44
N HIS A 258 7.91 -19.90 -14.31
CA HIS A 258 6.49 -19.95 -14.67
C HIS A 258 6.14 -19.18 -15.95
N ASP A 259 7.13 -18.71 -16.71
CA ASP A 259 6.95 -17.88 -17.91
C ASP A 259 5.95 -16.72 -17.73
N SER A 260 6.01 -16.07 -16.57
CA SER A 260 5.12 -14.96 -16.18
C SER A 260 5.94 -13.74 -15.77
N ASP A 261 5.30 -12.58 -15.69
CA ASP A 261 5.80 -11.41 -14.95
C ASP A 261 4.77 -11.00 -13.89
N TYR A 262 5.11 -10.03 -13.04
CA TYR A 262 4.21 -9.61 -11.96
C TYR A 262 2.98 -8.84 -12.46
N PHE A 263 3.04 -8.19 -13.64
CA PHE A 263 1.86 -7.53 -14.20
C PHE A 263 0.82 -8.55 -14.65
N GLU A 264 1.24 -9.57 -15.39
CA GLU A 264 0.40 -10.70 -15.77
C GLU A 264 -0.09 -11.45 -14.53
N ASN A 265 0.76 -11.64 -13.52
CA ASN A 265 0.38 -12.25 -12.23
C ASN A 265 -0.79 -11.52 -11.57
N SER A 266 -0.73 -10.18 -11.54
CA SER A 266 -1.75 -9.34 -10.94
C SER A 266 -3.03 -9.30 -11.77
N SER A 267 -2.94 -9.30 -13.11
CA SER A 267 -4.10 -9.46 -13.99
C SER A 267 -4.83 -10.79 -13.72
N ARG A 268 -4.09 -11.91 -13.63
CA ARG A 268 -4.65 -13.22 -13.27
C ARG A 268 -5.31 -13.22 -11.89
N ALA A 269 -4.68 -12.61 -10.89
CA ALA A 269 -5.25 -12.48 -9.55
C ALA A 269 -6.56 -11.67 -9.54
N THR A 270 -6.62 -10.59 -10.31
CA THR A 270 -7.84 -9.77 -10.50
C THR A 270 -8.98 -10.62 -11.10
N HIS A 271 -8.71 -11.40 -12.15
CA HIS A 271 -9.73 -12.31 -12.72
C HIS A 271 -10.19 -13.36 -11.71
N VAL A 272 -9.28 -13.92 -10.91
CA VAL A 272 -9.63 -14.90 -9.86
C VAL A 272 -10.51 -14.28 -8.78
N GLN A 273 -10.26 -13.03 -8.36
CA GLN A 273 -11.08 -12.31 -7.39
C GLN A 273 -12.50 -12.06 -7.89
N ARG A 274 -12.65 -11.66 -9.15
CA ARG A 274 -13.99 -11.52 -9.75
C ARG A 274 -14.71 -12.86 -9.88
N GLU A 275 -14.02 -13.90 -10.32
CA GLU A 275 -14.60 -15.25 -10.45
C GLU A 275 -15.00 -15.83 -9.09
N TYR A 276 -14.22 -15.56 -8.03
CA TYR A 276 -14.62 -15.89 -6.65
C TYR A 276 -15.95 -15.23 -6.28
N ALA A 277 -16.12 -13.94 -6.61
CA ALA A 277 -17.35 -13.22 -6.33
C ALA A 277 -18.55 -13.75 -7.12
N ILE A 278 -18.35 -14.15 -8.38
CA ILE A 278 -19.39 -14.80 -9.20
C ILE A 278 -19.82 -16.13 -8.58
N ARG A 279 -18.85 -16.92 -8.11
CA ARG A 279 -19.12 -18.22 -7.47
C ARG A 279 -19.77 -18.09 -6.11
N ASN A 280 -19.44 -17.03 -5.37
CA ASN A 280 -20.00 -16.68 -4.06
C ASN A 280 -20.16 -17.90 -3.13
N PRO A 281 -19.07 -18.61 -2.78
CA PRO A 281 -19.15 -19.89 -2.07
C PRO A 281 -19.72 -19.79 -0.65
N LEU A 282 -19.80 -18.57 -0.10
CA LEU A 282 -20.37 -18.28 1.21
C LEU A 282 -21.77 -17.67 1.11
N GLU A 283 -22.35 -17.58 -0.09
CA GLU A 283 -23.72 -17.11 -0.34
C GLU A 283 -24.01 -15.73 0.28
N PHE A 284 -23.06 -14.79 0.19
CA PHE A 284 -23.28 -13.41 0.65
C PHE A 284 -24.08 -12.61 -0.37
N ASP A 285 -25.06 -11.84 0.11
CA ASP A 285 -25.76 -10.89 -0.74
C ASP A 285 -24.77 -9.83 -1.28
N GLY A 286 -24.90 -9.50 -2.57
CA GLY A 286 -24.12 -8.44 -3.22
C GLY A 286 -22.81 -8.89 -3.88
N TYR A 287 -22.35 -10.13 -3.67
CA TYR A 287 -21.23 -10.67 -4.45
C TYR A 287 -21.71 -10.98 -5.86
N HIS A 288 -21.04 -10.38 -6.86
CA HIS A 288 -21.43 -10.50 -8.26
C HIS A 288 -20.25 -10.21 -9.21
N GLY A 289 -20.41 -10.50 -10.50
CA GLY A 289 -19.43 -10.13 -11.52
C GLY A 289 -19.21 -8.62 -11.70
N THR A 290 -20.05 -7.77 -11.11
CA THR A 290 -19.92 -6.30 -11.07
C THR A 290 -19.81 -5.74 -9.65
N SER A 291 -19.69 -6.63 -8.65
CA SER A 291 -19.55 -6.27 -7.24
C SER A 291 -18.66 -7.28 -6.55
N TRP A 292 -17.37 -6.96 -6.54
CA TRP A 292 -16.28 -7.81 -6.07
C TRP A 292 -15.15 -6.93 -5.51
N GLY A 293 -14.07 -7.56 -5.05
CA GLY A 293 -12.90 -6.89 -4.49
C GLY A 293 -12.75 -7.16 -3.00
N VAL A 294 -12.06 -8.24 -2.65
CA VAL A 294 -11.78 -8.62 -1.26
C VAL A 294 -10.32 -8.32 -0.95
N THR A 295 -10.09 -7.41 0.00
CA THR A 295 -8.75 -7.00 0.43
C THR A 295 -8.75 -6.52 1.88
N ALA A 296 -7.57 -6.22 2.44
CA ALA A 296 -7.45 -5.64 3.76
C ALA A 296 -8.24 -4.34 3.89
N SER A 297 -9.14 -4.27 4.88
CA SER A 297 -10.01 -3.12 5.08
C SER A 297 -10.62 -3.09 6.48
N ASP A 298 -11.21 -1.95 6.84
CA ASP A 298 -12.22 -1.92 7.88
C ASP A 298 -13.44 -2.77 7.47
N GLY A 299 -14.18 -3.25 8.46
CA GLY A 299 -15.43 -3.98 8.29
C GLY A 299 -16.46 -3.58 9.35
N PRO A 300 -17.61 -4.27 9.40
CA PRO A 300 -18.74 -3.84 10.22
C PRO A 300 -18.56 -4.09 11.73
N GLY A 301 -17.40 -4.60 12.16
CA GLY A 301 -17.04 -4.80 13.57
C GLY A 301 -17.05 -6.28 13.97
N TRP A 302 -16.49 -6.57 15.15
CA TRP A 302 -16.39 -7.92 15.71
C TRP A 302 -17.73 -8.40 16.25
N GLN A 303 -18.49 -9.12 15.42
CA GLN A 303 -19.82 -9.61 15.79
C GLN A 303 -20.19 -10.88 15.03
N THR A 304 -21.07 -11.69 15.62
CA THR A 304 -21.69 -12.83 14.96
C THR A 304 -23.18 -12.54 14.79
N ARG A 305 -23.72 -12.75 13.58
CA ARG A 305 -25.14 -12.56 13.28
C ARG A 305 -25.67 -13.73 12.49
N ARG A 306 -26.96 -14.02 12.65
CA ARG A 306 -27.68 -14.97 11.80
C ARG A 306 -28.37 -14.21 10.66
N ILE A 307 -27.94 -14.44 9.42
CA ILE A 307 -28.45 -13.76 8.21
C ILE A 307 -28.82 -14.82 7.19
N GLY A 308 -30.05 -14.78 6.66
CA GLY A 308 -30.53 -15.82 5.74
C GLY A 308 -30.54 -17.23 6.36
N GLY A 309 -30.68 -17.34 7.68
CA GLY A 309 -30.61 -18.62 8.40
C GLY A 309 -29.19 -19.14 8.69
N ILE A 310 -28.15 -18.52 8.12
CA ILE A 310 -26.73 -18.88 8.27
C ILE A 310 -26.09 -18.03 9.37
N GLU A 311 -25.32 -18.66 10.26
CA GLU A 311 -24.50 -17.93 11.23
C GLU A 311 -23.24 -17.38 10.55
N ARG A 312 -23.03 -16.06 10.63
CA ARG A 312 -21.95 -15.34 9.95
C ARG A 312 -21.14 -14.55 10.97
N ARG A 313 -19.82 -14.67 10.89
CA ARG A 313 -18.87 -13.93 11.73
C ARG A 313 -18.30 -12.77 10.93
N PHE A 314 -18.41 -11.58 11.49
CA PHE A 314 -17.88 -10.34 10.93
C PHE A 314 -16.67 -9.85 11.73
N TYR A 315 -15.82 -9.09 11.04
CA TYR A 315 -14.60 -8.55 11.60
C TYR A 315 -14.61 -7.02 11.61
N GLY A 316 -13.82 -6.43 12.51
CA GLY A 316 -13.42 -5.03 12.38
C GLY A 316 -12.42 -4.87 11.23
N TYR A 317 -11.26 -4.27 11.52
CA TYR A 317 -10.13 -4.33 10.59
C TYR A 317 -9.61 -5.76 10.46
N ARG A 318 -9.42 -6.23 9.22
CA ARG A 318 -8.80 -7.53 8.94
C ARG A 318 -8.18 -7.55 7.55
N ALA A 319 -7.06 -8.26 7.40
CA ALA A 319 -6.51 -8.63 6.10
C ALA A 319 -7.41 -9.68 5.42
N ARG A 320 -8.53 -9.23 4.85
CA ARG A 320 -9.45 -10.09 4.09
C ARG A 320 -8.79 -10.50 2.79
N GLY A 321 -9.09 -11.72 2.36
CA GLY A 321 -8.51 -12.28 1.15
C GLY A 321 -9.38 -13.38 0.58
N ALA A 322 -9.36 -13.50 -0.74
CA ALA A 322 -10.13 -14.49 -1.45
C ALA A 322 -9.37 -14.97 -2.69
N PRO A 323 -9.50 -16.26 -3.05
CA PRO A 323 -10.10 -17.35 -2.29
C PRO A 323 -9.27 -17.70 -1.04
N PHE A 324 -9.69 -18.65 -0.20
CA PHE A 324 -8.91 -19.22 0.93
C PHE A 324 -8.44 -18.28 2.06
N GLY A 325 -8.73 -16.99 2.00
CA GLY A 325 -8.51 -16.05 3.11
C GLY A 325 -9.78 -15.85 3.95
N PRO A 326 -9.72 -14.96 4.96
CA PRO A 326 -10.91 -14.60 5.71
C PRO A 326 -11.83 -13.74 4.84
N ASP A 327 -13.02 -14.26 4.58
CA ASP A 327 -14.11 -13.59 3.88
C ASP A 327 -15.34 -13.53 4.81
N ASP A 328 -15.77 -12.31 5.15
CA ASP A 328 -16.97 -12.03 5.93
C ASP A 328 -18.05 -11.30 5.12
N GLY A 329 -17.94 -11.30 3.78
CA GLY A 329 -18.84 -10.61 2.88
C GLY A 329 -18.57 -9.11 2.73
N THR A 330 -17.48 -8.60 3.31
CA THR A 330 -17.08 -7.19 3.14
C THR A 330 -16.31 -7.00 1.84
N LEU A 331 -16.88 -6.22 0.92
CA LEU A 331 -16.22 -5.76 -0.29
C LEU A 331 -15.53 -4.40 -0.08
N SER A 332 -14.39 -4.23 -0.74
CA SER A 332 -13.55 -3.03 -0.68
C SER A 332 -13.45 -2.39 -2.07
N PRO A 333 -14.25 -1.35 -2.37
CA PRO A 333 -14.34 -0.78 -3.71
C PRO A 333 -13.00 -0.29 -4.28
N TRP A 334 -12.10 0.18 -3.41
CA TRP A 334 -10.78 0.66 -3.82
C TRP A 334 -9.92 -0.46 -4.44
N ALA A 335 -10.08 -1.72 -4.02
CA ALA A 335 -9.34 -2.85 -4.56
C ALA A 335 -9.75 -3.14 -6.00
N THR A 336 -11.05 -2.99 -6.30
CA THR A 336 -11.57 -3.11 -7.66
C THR A 336 -11.08 -1.96 -8.53
N ALA A 337 -11.18 -0.72 -8.04
CA ALA A 337 -10.68 0.45 -8.77
C ALA A 337 -9.16 0.39 -9.04
N ALA A 338 -8.36 -0.05 -8.05
CA ALA A 338 -6.92 -0.24 -8.20
C ALA A 338 -6.56 -1.38 -9.17
N SER A 339 -7.52 -2.23 -9.55
CA SER A 339 -7.33 -3.26 -10.56
C SER A 339 -7.45 -2.76 -12.01
N LEU A 340 -7.89 -1.51 -12.22
CA LEU A 340 -8.16 -0.96 -13.54
C LEU A 340 -6.98 -1.10 -14.53
N PRO A 341 -5.70 -0.91 -14.14
CA PRO A 341 -4.57 -1.10 -15.05
C PRO A 341 -4.36 -2.55 -15.53
N PHE A 342 -4.88 -3.55 -14.80
CA PHE A 342 -4.60 -4.96 -15.07
C PHE A 342 -5.72 -5.68 -15.83
N ALA A 343 -6.98 -5.26 -15.65
CA ALA A 343 -8.14 -5.91 -16.24
C ALA A 343 -9.31 -4.90 -16.42
N PRO A 344 -9.14 -3.86 -17.25
CA PRO A 344 -10.13 -2.79 -17.39
C PRO A 344 -11.51 -3.30 -17.85
N GLU A 345 -11.55 -4.36 -18.65
CA GLU A 345 -12.78 -4.97 -19.18
C GLU A 345 -13.69 -5.59 -18.11
N ILE A 346 -13.16 -5.86 -16.91
CA ILE A 346 -13.95 -6.37 -15.77
C ILE A 346 -14.05 -5.39 -14.58
N VAL A 347 -13.34 -4.27 -14.66
CA VAL A 347 -13.34 -3.21 -13.63
C VAL A 347 -14.23 -2.04 -14.02
N LEU A 348 -14.29 -1.68 -15.31
CA LEU A 348 -15.11 -0.59 -15.82
C LEU A 348 -16.63 -0.85 -15.77
N PRO A 349 -17.14 -2.07 -16.06
CA PRO A 349 -18.56 -2.38 -15.89
C PRO A 349 -18.95 -2.51 -14.41
#